data_AF-A0A919YBY8-F1
#
_entry.id   AF-A0A919YBY8-F1
#
_cell.length_a   1.000
_cell.length_b   1.000
_cell.length_c   1.000
_cell.angle_alpha   90.00
_cell.angle_beta   90.00
_cell.angle_gamma   90.00
#
_symmetry.space_group_name_H-M   'P 1'
#
loop_
_entity.id
_entity.type
_entity.pdbx_description
1 polymer ?
#
loop_
_entity_poly.entity_id
_entity_poly.type
_entity_poly.pdbx_seq_one_letter_code
_entity_poly.pdbx_strand_id
1 'polypeptide(L)'
;MSISAMVLDAKDEFEEKFFIPIAAESFFQECWEPAIEELGLKWTKVFSVGIDLVEEDFPFVIEELSKIKEWAKVNLPEEKKTKIIERIELIESEVPIAFSHRNGIVIFIG
;
A
#
# COMPACT_ATOMS: atom_id res chain seq x y z
N MET A 1 9.50 10.07 -8.42
CA MET A 1 8.60 10.40 -7.30
C MET A 1 8.47 9.16 -6.41
N SER A 2 7.65 9.16 -5.36
CA SER A 2 7.47 8.00 -4.48
C SER A 2 5.99 7.84 -4.17
N ILE A 3 5.56 6.59 -4.05
CA ILE A 3 4.21 6.22 -3.64
C ILE A 3 4.20 6.07 -2.13
N SER A 4 3.23 6.70 -1.49
CA SER A 4 3.07 6.74 -0.04
C SER A 4 1.60 6.69 0.37
N ALA A 5 1.34 6.22 1.59
CA ALA A 5 0.03 6.33 2.23
C ALA A 5 0.02 7.46 3.27
N MET A 6 -1.03 8.28 3.28
CA MET A 6 -1.22 9.36 4.24
C MET A 6 -2.71 9.59 4.55
N VAL A 7 -3.03 10.11 5.74
CA VAL A 7 -4.40 10.49 6.09
C VAL A 7 -4.77 11.79 5.38
N LEU A 8 -5.91 11.79 4.68
CA LEU A 8 -6.50 13.02 4.15
C LEU A 8 -7.25 13.78 5.23
N ASP A 9 -7.25 15.11 5.11
CA ASP A 9 -7.97 16.02 6.01
C ASP A 9 -7.63 15.85 7.49
N ALA A 10 -6.36 15.58 7.80
CA ALA A 10 -5.84 15.35 9.15
C ALA A 10 -6.39 16.35 10.19
N LYS A 11 -6.83 15.82 11.34
CA LYS A 11 -7.47 16.59 12.42
C LYS A 11 -6.63 16.72 13.69
N ASP A 12 -5.58 15.92 13.82
CA ASP A 12 -4.69 15.94 14.97
C ASP A 12 -3.26 15.51 14.61
N GLU A 13 -2.38 15.57 15.60
CA GLU A 13 -0.95 15.27 15.45
C GLU A 13 -0.67 13.83 15.01
N PHE A 14 -1.54 12.87 15.35
CA PHE A 14 -1.39 11.50 14.88
C PHE A 14 -1.69 11.41 13.38
N GLU A 15 -2.83 11.96 12.95
CA GLU A 15 -3.24 11.97 11.55
C GLU A 15 -2.24 12.76 10.67
N GLU A 16 -1.71 13.89 11.15
CA GLU A 16 -0.70 14.70 10.45
C GLU A 16 0.63 13.97 10.25
N LYS A 17 0.99 13.09 11.19
CA LYS A 17 2.23 12.30 11.14
C LYS A 17 2.05 10.94 10.50
N PHE A 18 0.83 10.54 10.18
CA PHE A 18 0.57 9.26 9.57
C PHE A 18 1.11 9.23 8.14
N PHE A 19 2.23 8.54 7.97
CA PHE A 19 2.93 8.45 6.70
C PHE A 19 3.57 7.06 6.55
N ILE A 20 3.15 6.34 5.51
CA ILE A 20 3.71 5.03 5.17
C ILE A 20 4.40 5.13 3.81
N PRO A 21 5.73 5.01 3.75
CA PRO A 21 6.42 4.91 2.46
C PRO A 21 6.15 3.52 1.86
N ILE A 22 5.52 3.47 0.69
CA ILE A 22 5.21 2.21 -0.02
C ILE A 22 6.35 1.83 -0.95
N ALA A 23 6.71 2.71 -1.88
CA ALA A 23 7.78 2.45 -2.84
C ALA A 23 8.31 3.74 -3.46
N ALA A 24 9.59 3.73 -3.85
CA ALA A 24 10.04 4.66 -4.88
C ALA A 24 9.36 4.28 -6.20
N GLU A 25 9.03 5.26 -7.04
CA GLU A 25 8.34 5.03 -8.33
C GLU A 25 9.08 4.02 -9.22
N SER A 26 10.41 4.10 -9.29
CA SER A 26 11.22 3.13 -10.04
C SER A 26 11.11 1.71 -9.47
N PHE A 27 11.03 1.58 -8.15
CA PHE A 27 10.87 0.28 -7.50
C PHE A 27 9.44 -0.27 -7.68
N PHE A 28 8.45 0.61 -7.73
CA PHE A 28 7.06 0.24 -8.03
C PHE A 28 6.95 -0.32 -9.45
N GLN A 29 7.49 0.39 -10.44
CA GLN A 29 7.54 -0.07 -11.83
C GLN A 29 8.31 -1.38 -11.99
N GLU A 30 9.41 -1.54 -11.25
CA GLU A 30 10.26 -2.72 -11.39
C GLU A 30 9.71 -3.96 -10.68
N CYS A 31 9.01 -3.81 -9.55
CA CYS A 31 8.65 -4.93 -8.67
C CYS A 31 7.15 -5.09 -8.43
N TRP A 32 6.39 -4.00 -8.41
CA TRP A 32 4.95 -4.02 -8.13
C TRP A 32 4.13 -4.16 -9.40
N GLU A 33 4.40 -3.33 -10.41
CA GLU A 33 3.65 -3.35 -11.69
C GLU A 33 3.64 -4.73 -12.37
N PRO A 34 4.75 -5.49 -12.45
CA PRO A 34 4.72 -6.84 -13.04
C PRO A 34 3.78 -7.78 -12.30
N ALA A 35 3.78 -7.73 -10.95
CA ALA A 35 2.89 -8.55 -10.13
C ALA A 35 1.42 -8.16 -10.35
N ILE A 36 1.14 -6.87 -10.36
CA ILE A 36 -0.20 -6.29 -10.57
C ILE A 36 -0.76 -6.72 -11.92
N GLU A 37 0.04 -6.61 -12.99
CA GLU A 37 -0.36 -6.98 -14.34
C GLU A 37 -0.58 -8.48 -14.49
N GLU A 38 0.34 -9.31 -14.00
CA GLU A 38 0.26 -10.78 -14.11
C GLU A 38 -0.93 -11.34 -13.34
N LEU A 39 -1.20 -10.80 -12.15
CA LEU A 39 -2.29 -11.25 -11.27
C LEU A 39 -3.64 -10.58 -11.59
N GLY A 40 -3.66 -9.60 -12.50
CA GLY A 40 -4.88 -8.88 -12.89
C GLY A 40 -5.51 -8.07 -11.75
N LEU A 41 -4.67 -7.48 -10.89
CA LEU A 41 -5.09 -6.73 -9.71
C LEU A 41 -5.69 -5.37 -10.09
N LYS A 42 -6.63 -4.88 -9.29
CA LYS A 42 -7.44 -3.67 -9.58
C LYS A 42 -7.17 -2.53 -8.60
N TRP A 43 -7.12 -2.81 -7.31
CA TRP A 43 -6.93 -1.80 -6.26
C TRP A 43 -5.50 -1.27 -6.26
N THR A 44 -4.53 -2.18 -6.22
CA THR A 44 -3.10 -1.88 -6.24
C THR A 44 -2.63 -1.25 -7.56
N LYS A 45 -3.36 -1.49 -8.66
CA LYS A 45 -3.08 -0.90 -9.98
C LYS A 45 -3.14 0.63 -9.99
N VAL A 46 -3.99 1.23 -9.17
CA VAL A 46 -4.18 2.69 -9.15
C VAL A 46 -3.28 3.41 -8.15
N PHE A 47 -2.45 2.69 -7.40
CA PHE A 47 -1.52 3.28 -6.44
C PHE A 47 -0.53 4.28 -7.08
N SER A 48 -0.15 4.09 -8.35
CA SER A 48 0.74 5.03 -9.04
C SER A 48 0.05 6.32 -9.49
N VAL A 49 -1.28 6.35 -9.50
CA VAL A 49 -2.10 7.50 -9.93
C VAL A 49 -2.75 8.22 -8.74
N GLY A 50 -2.95 7.51 -7.63
CA GLY A 50 -3.67 8.01 -6.46
C GLY A 50 -4.99 7.28 -6.26
N ILE A 51 -5.24 6.82 -5.05
CA ILE A 51 -6.55 6.30 -4.62
C ILE A 51 -6.86 6.77 -3.19
N ASP A 52 -8.12 7.11 -2.98
CA ASP A 52 -8.68 7.39 -1.65
C ASP A 52 -9.32 6.09 -1.14
N LEU A 53 -8.88 5.63 0.04
CA LEU A 53 -9.38 4.41 0.67
C LEU A 53 -10.17 4.76 1.93
N VAL A 54 -11.37 4.19 2.04
CA VAL A 54 -12.10 4.10 3.30
C VAL A 54 -11.91 2.74 3.96
N GLU A 55 -12.34 2.62 5.22
CA GLU A 55 -12.17 1.39 6.02
C GLU A 55 -12.78 0.16 5.33
N GLU A 56 -13.92 0.34 4.66
CA GLU A 56 -14.64 -0.73 3.96
C GLU A 56 -13.91 -1.26 2.72
N ASP A 57 -13.02 -0.45 2.13
CA ASP A 57 -12.23 -0.83 0.95
C ASP A 57 -11.01 -1.67 1.33
N PHE A 58 -10.49 -1.46 2.54
CA PHE A 58 -9.20 -2.00 2.96
C PHE A 58 -9.10 -3.53 2.91
N PRO A 59 -10.14 -4.32 3.25
CA PRO A 59 -10.09 -5.76 3.09
C PRO A 59 -9.78 -6.22 1.66
N PHE A 60 -10.25 -5.50 0.64
CA PHE A 60 -9.98 -5.83 -0.76
C PHE A 60 -8.54 -5.48 -1.16
N VAL A 61 -8.01 -4.38 -0.64
CA VAL A 61 -6.61 -3.98 -0.83
C VAL A 61 -5.69 -5.05 -0.22
N ILE A 62 -5.98 -5.49 1.00
CA ILE A 62 -5.20 -6.51 1.71
C ILE A 62 -5.19 -7.84 0.98
N GLU A 63 -6.31 -8.25 0.39
CA GLU A 63 -6.38 -9.45 -0.45
C GLU A 63 -5.41 -9.36 -1.64
N GLU A 64 -5.33 -8.21 -2.31
CA GLU A 64 -4.39 -8.00 -3.40
C GLU A 64 -2.93 -7.96 -2.94
N LEU A 65 -2.64 -7.24 -1.85
CA LEU A 65 -1.31 -7.19 -1.26
C LEU A 65 -0.79 -8.58 -0.87
N SER A 66 -1.66 -9.44 -0.34
CA SER A 66 -1.33 -10.84 -0.05
C SER A 66 -0.90 -11.61 -1.31
N LYS A 67 -1.60 -11.42 -2.44
CA LYS A 67 -1.23 -12.03 -3.72
C LYS A 67 0.12 -11.52 -4.23
N ILE A 68 0.41 -10.22 -4.06
CA ILE A 68 1.71 -9.64 -4.41
C ILE A 68 2.83 -10.26 -3.55
N LYS A 69 2.61 -10.48 -2.24
CA LYS A 69 3.60 -11.16 -1.39
C LYS A 69 3.93 -12.56 -1.90
N GLU A 70 2.91 -13.35 -2.24
CA GLU A 70 3.14 -14.71 -2.76
C GLU A 70 3.83 -14.70 -4.12
N TRP A 71 3.45 -13.78 -5.02
CA TRP A 71 4.13 -13.61 -6.30
C TRP A 71 5.60 -13.19 -6.12
N ALA A 72 5.88 -12.25 -5.22
CA ALA A 72 7.24 -11.77 -4.94
C ALA A 72 8.15 -12.88 -4.41
N LYS A 73 7.62 -13.80 -3.60
CA LYS A 73 8.38 -14.95 -3.07
C LYS A 73 8.92 -15.86 -4.17
N VAL A 74 8.23 -15.96 -5.30
CA VAL A 74 8.57 -16.86 -6.40
C VAL A 74 9.38 -16.13 -7.48
N ASN A 75 9.05 -14.86 -7.75
CA ASN A 75 9.52 -14.16 -8.95
C ASN A 75 10.64 -13.13 -8.70
N LEU A 76 10.83 -12.66 -7.47
CA LEU A 76 11.81 -11.62 -7.18
C LEU A 76 13.10 -12.18 -6.55
N PRO A 77 14.26 -11.57 -6.85
CA PRO A 77 15.49 -11.78 -6.09
C PRO A 77 15.31 -11.45 -4.61
N GLU A 78 16.09 -12.10 -3.75
CA GLU A 78 15.98 -11.98 -2.28
C GLU A 78 15.90 -10.54 -1.78
N GLU A 79 16.79 -9.66 -2.26
CA GLU A 79 16.82 -8.24 -1.85
C GLU A 79 15.51 -7.51 -2.13
N LYS A 80 14.98 -7.67 -3.35
CA LYS A 80 13.73 -7.02 -3.78
C LYS A 80 12.53 -7.63 -3.09
N LYS A 81 12.51 -8.96 -2.95
CA LYS A 81 11.49 -9.73 -2.24
C LYS A 81 11.36 -9.26 -0.79
N THR A 82 12.46 -9.16 -0.05
CA THR A 82 12.45 -8.68 1.33
C THR A 82 11.88 -7.28 1.41
N LYS A 83 12.36 -6.37 0.55
CA LYS A 83 11.91 -4.98 0.54
C LYS A 83 10.42 -4.83 0.22
N ILE A 84 9.86 -5.58 -0.74
CA ILE A 84 8.43 -5.48 -1.06
C ILE A 84 7.57 -6.09 0.05
N ILE A 85 7.98 -7.20 0.65
CA ILE A 85 7.27 -7.85 1.76
C ILE A 85 7.23 -6.92 2.98
N GLU A 86 8.36 -6.35 3.38
CA GLU A 86 8.43 -5.39 4.50
C GLU A 86 7.47 -4.20 4.31
N ARG A 87 7.35 -3.70 3.07
CA ARG A 87 6.45 -2.59 2.74
C ARG A 87 4.99 -2.99 2.84
N ILE A 88 4.65 -4.19 2.37
CA ILE A 88 3.29 -4.72 2.47
C ILE A 88 2.93 -4.97 3.94
N GLU A 89 3.82 -5.56 4.72
CA GLU A 89 3.59 -5.81 6.15
C GLU A 89 3.41 -4.51 6.94
N LEU A 90 4.13 -3.44 6.58
CA LEU A 90 3.94 -2.12 7.18
C LEU A 90 2.56 -1.53 6.86
N ILE A 91 2.05 -1.70 5.62
CA ILE A 91 0.69 -1.28 5.26
C ILE A 91 -0.34 -2.09 6.06
N GLU A 92 -0.14 -3.42 6.12
CA GLU A 92 -1.00 -4.35 6.86
C GLU A 92 -1.09 -4.03 8.36
N SER A 93 -0.01 -3.52 8.97
CA SER A 93 0.01 -3.18 10.40
C SER A 93 -0.49 -1.77 10.70
N GLU A 94 -0.08 -0.77 9.92
CA GLU A 94 -0.30 0.64 10.27
C GLU A 94 -1.65 1.18 9.79
N VAL A 95 -2.14 0.76 8.63
CA VAL A 95 -3.41 1.26 8.09
C VAL A 95 -4.62 0.95 8.99
N PRO A 96 -4.76 -0.26 9.57
CA PRO A 96 -5.82 -0.52 10.54
C PRO A 96 -5.79 0.39 11.77
N ILE A 97 -4.59 0.81 12.20
CA ILE A 97 -4.42 1.72 13.33
C ILE A 97 -5.00 3.09 12.97
N ALA A 98 -4.76 3.57 11.76
CA ALA A 98 -5.40 4.79 11.28
C ALA A 98 -6.93 4.65 11.27
N PHE A 99 -7.50 3.61 10.65
CA PHE A 99 -8.96 3.46 10.64
C PHE A 99 -9.58 3.36 12.05
N SER A 100 -8.88 2.75 12.99
CA SER A 100 -9.33 2.63 14.38
C SER A 100 -9.20 3.94 15.18
N HIS A 101 -8.46 4.94 14.68
CA HIS A 101 -8.22 6.20 15.38
C HIS A 101 -9.47 7.07 15.43
N ARG A 102 -10.21 7.16 14.30
CA ARG A 102 -11.43 7.96 14.18
C ARG A 102 -12.28 7.49 13.01
N ASN A 103 -13.60 7.53 13.19
CA ASN A 103 -14.55 7.28 12.10
C ASN A 103 -14.39 8.27 10.94
N GLY A 104 -14.50 7.76 9.72
CA GLY A 104 -14.40 8.57 8.51
C GLY A 104 -12.99 9.03 8.19
N ILE A 105 -11.97 8.27 8.60
CA ILE A 105 -10.61 8.43 8.09
C ILE A 105 -10.57 7.96 6.63
N VAL A 106 -9.93 8.77 5.80
CA VAL A 106 -9.65 8.46 4.41
C VAL A 106 -8.13 8.42 4.25
N ILE A 107 -7.62 7.32 3.69
CA ILE A 107 -6.20 7.16 3.43
C ILE A 107 -5.97 7.32 1.93
N PHE A 108 -5.18 8.33 1.57
CA PHE A 108 -4.70 8.48 0.21
C PHE A 108 -3.47 7.60 0.00
N ILE A 109 -3.43 6.85 -1.10
CA ILE A 109 -2.25 6.14 -1.58
C ILE A 109 -1.87 6.65 -2.97
N GLY A 110 -0.70 7.28 -3.09
CA GLY A 110 -0.18 7.86 -4.33
C GLY A 110 1.25 8.36 -4.22
#